data_AF-A0A920LI43-F1
#
_entry.id   AF-A0A920LI43-F1
#
_cell.length_a   1.000
_cell.length_b   1.000
_cell.length_c   1.000
_cell.angle_alpha   90.00
_cell.angle_beta   90.00
_cell.angle_gamma   90.00
#
_symmetry.space_group_name_H-M   'P 1'
#
loop_
_entity.id
_entity.type
_entity.pdbx_description
1 polymer ?
#
loop_
_entity_poly.entity_id
_entity_poly.type
_entity_poly.pdbx_seq_one_letter_code
_entity_poly.pdbx_strand_id
1 'polypeptide(L)'
;MNSTFLLIDAILDLYSWVIIIAVILSWLSSLNIINNSNQIVRMFHETAWRLTDPVFRKIRSFLPNFGGLDISPIIALLIIYF
;
A
#
# COMPACT_ATOMS: atom_id res chain seq x y z
N MET A 1 8.33 0.67 -29.33
CA MET A 1 7.82 0.69 -27.93
C MET A 1 6.56 1.56 -27.94
N ASN A 2 5.40 0.99 -27.61
CA ASN A 2 4.15 1.74 -27.64
C ASN A 2 4.11 2.67 -26.42
N SER A 3 3.98 3.99 -26.63
CA SER A 3 4.01 4.97 -25.53
C SER A 3 2.94 4.74 -24.46
N THR A 4 1.83 4.08 -24.82
CA THR A 4 0.79 3.66 -23.88
C THR A 4 1.26 2.62 -22.88
N PHE A 5 2.05 1.65 -23.33
CA PHE A 5 2.62 0.62 -22.45
C PHE A 5 3.58 1.25 -21.44
N LEU A 6 4.46 2.15 -21.90
CA LEU A 6 5.39 2.87 -21.03
C LEU A 6 4.67 3.73 -19.97
N LEU A 7 3.56 4.36 -20.34
CA LEU A 7 2.77 5.15 -19.41
C LEU A 7 2.13 4.26 -18.33
N ILE A 8 1.56 3.11 -18.71
CA ILE A 8 0.96 2.17 -17.78
C ILE A 8 2.02 1.63 -16.82
N ASP A 9 3.17 1.23 -17.35
CA ASP A 9 4.30 0.72 -16.56
C ASP A 9 4.78 1.75 -15.53
N ALA A 10 4.96 3.01 -15.95
CA ALA A 10 5.35 4.09 -15.04
C ALA A 10 4.31 4.36 -13.93
N ILE A 11 3.01 4.24 -14.25
CA ILE A 11 1.93 4.39 -13.25
C ILE A 11 1.95 3.24 -12.25
N LEU A 12 2.14 2.00 -12.74
CA LEU A 12 2.22 0.82 -11.89
C LEU A 12 3.44 0.88 -10.96
N ASP A 13 4.60 1.30 -11.47
CA ASP A 13 5.80 1.52 -10.66
C ASP A 13 5.59 2.57 -9.57
N LEU A 14 4.96 3.70 -9.92
CA LEU A 14 4.62 4.73 -8.94
C LEU A 14 3.66 4.19 -7.88
N TYR A 15 2.67 3.39 -8.29
CA TYR A 15 1.73 2.78 -7.35
C TYR A 15 2.40 1.76 -6.43
N SER A 16 3.38 0.99 -6.92
CA SER A 16 4.21 0.09 -6.10
C SER A 16 4.95 0.85 -4.99
N TRP A 17 5.49 2.03 -5.28
CA TRP A 17 6.08 2.89 -4.25
C TRP A 17 5.07 3.36 -3.20
N VAL A 18 3.85 3.69 -3.61
CA VAL A 18 2.77 4.04 -2.67
C VAL A 18 2.44 2.87 -1.74
N ILE A 19 2.37 1.64 -2.28
CA ILE A 19 2.17 0.42 -1.49
C ILE A 19 3.30 0.25 -0.46
N ILE A 20 4.55 0.39 -0.89
CA ILE A 20 5.72 0.27 -0.01
C ILE A 20 5.66 1.31 1.12
N ILE A 21 5.35 2.56 0.80
CA ILE A 21 5.20 3.64 1.79
C ILE A 21 4.08 3.31 2.79
N ALA A 22 2.94 2.79 2.33
CA ALA A 22 1.84 2.39 3.20
C ALA A 22 2.26 1.30 4.20
N VAL A 23 3.01 0.30 3.74
CA VAL A 23 3.54 -0.78 4.61
C VAL A 23 4.55 -0.23 5.62
N ILE A 24 5.48 0.61 5.19
CA ILE A 24 6.45 1.23 6.09
C ILE A 24 5.74 2.06 7.15
N LEU A 25 4.78 2.91 6.76
CA LEU A 25 4.00 3.73 7.70
C LEU A 25 3.21 2.86 8.69
N SER A 26 2.63 1.74 8.26
CA SER A 26 1.90 0.84 9.15
C SER A 26 2.82 0.19 10.17
N TRP A 27 4.02 -0.24 9.78
CA TRP A 27 5.01 -0.80 10.70
C TRP A 27 5.57 0.24 11.66
N LEU A 28 5.94 1.42 11.16
CA LEU A 28 6.42 2.51 12.01
C LEU A 28 5.37 2.89 13.06
N SER A 29 4.09 2.94 12.67
CA SER A 29 2.97 3.22 13.56
C SER A 29 2.74 2.10 14.58
N SER A 30 2.70 0.84 14.13
CA SER A 30 2.49 -0.33 14.99
C SER A 30 3.63 -0.57 15.98
N LEU A 31 4.87 -0.21 15.62
CA LEU A 31 6.04 -0.31 16.47
C LEU A 31 6.23 0.92 17.37
N ASN A 32 5.29 1.88 17.35
CA ASN A 32 5.36 3.14 18.09
C ASN A 32 6.64 3.96 17.81
N ILE A 33 7.21 3.83 16.61
CA ILE A 33 8.40 4.59 16.18
C ILE A 33 8.01 6.03 15.84
N ILE A 34 6.81 6.23 15.28
CA ILE A 34 6.26 7.54 14.90
C ILE A 34 5.05 7.89 15.77
N ASN A 35 4.92 9.16 16.12
CA ASN A 35 3.79 9.65 16.90
C ASN A 35 2.58 9.91 15.99
N ASN A 36 1.58 9.02 16.06
CA ASN A 36 0.31 9.14 15.32
C ASN A 36 -0.52 10.37 15.71
N SER A 37 -0.22 11.02 16.85
CA SER A 37 -0.87 12.27 17.26
C SER A 37 -0.40 13.48 16.46
N ASN A 38 0.77 13.38 15.80
CA ASN A 38 1.27 14.44 14.94
C ASN A 38 0.41 14.51 13.66
N GLN A 39 -0.13 15.69 13.38
CA GLN A 39 -1.01 15.92 12.23
C GLN A 39 -0.35 15.56 10.89
N ILE A 40 0.95 15.80 10.74
CA ILE A 40 1.69 15.48 9.51
C ILE A 40 1.77 13.96 9.33
N VAL A 41 2.15 13.23 10.38
CA VAL A 41 2.24 11.76 10.36
C VAL A 41 0.88 11.15 10.03
N ARG A 42 -0.18 11.65 10.68
CA ARG A 42 -1.55 11.20 10.42
C ARG A 42 -1.98 11.47 8.98
N MET A 43 -1.66 12.64 8.42
CA MET A 43 -1.97 12.98 7.04
C MET A 43 -1.29 12.02 6.05
N PHE A 44 -0.01 11.72 6.24
CA PHE A 44 0.71 10.76 5.39
C PHE A 44 0.10 9.35 5.49
N HIS A 45 -0.17 8.90 6.72
CA HIS A 45 -0.78 7.59 6.96
C HIS A 45 -2.16 7.49 6.30
N GLU A 46 -3.04 8.48 6.51
CA GLU A 46 -4.36 8.52 5.88
C GLU A 46 -4.29 8.58 4.36
N THR A 47 -3.34 9.33 3.80
CA THR A 47 -3.17 9.45 2.34
C THR A 47 -2.73 8.12 1.73
N ALA A 48 -1.67 7.52 2.29
CA ALA A 48 -1.18 6.22 1.85
C ALA A 48 -2.24 5.13 1.98
N TRP A 49 -3.00 5.13 3.09
CA TRP A 49 -4.11 4.22 3.30
C TRP A 49 -5.23 4.42 2.29
N ARG A 50 -5.69 5.64 2.04
CA ARG A 50 -6.77 5.92 1.08
C ARG A 50 -6.42 5.52 -0.36
N LEU A 51 -5.15 5.64 -0.73
CA LEU A 51 -4.67 5.23 -2.06
C LEU A 51 -4.60 3.70 -2.22
N THR A 52 -4.36 2.97 -1.13
CA THR A 52 -4.13 1.52 -1.17
C THR A 52 -5.36 0.68 -0.76
N ASP A 53 -6.22 1.21 0.13
CA ASP A 53 -7.36 0.49 0.70
C ASP A 53 -8.34 -0.08 -0.34
N PRO A 54 -8.68 0.61 -1.45
CA PRO A 54 -9.59 0.02 -2.44
C PRO A 54 -9.07 -1.30 -3.04
N VAL A 55 -7.75 -1.40 -3.26
CA VAL A 55 -7.10 -2.60 -3.79
C VAL A 55 -6.91 -3.62 -2.67
N PHE A 56 -6.38 -3.20 -1.52
CA PHE A 56 -6.15 -4.06 -0.37
C PHE A 56 -7.44 -4.70 0.14
N ARG A 57 -8.54 -3.94 0.23
CA ARG A 57 -9.85 -4.45 0.63
C ARG A 57 -10.38 -5.51 -0.34
N LYS A 58 -10.18 -5.32 -1.65
CA LYS A 58 -10.54 -6.35 -2.64
C LYS A 58 -9.70 -7.61 -2.42
N ILE A 59 -8.39 -7.47 -2.28
CA ILE A 59 -7.50 -8.61 -2.03
C ILE A 59 -7.88 -9.33 -0.73
N ARG A 60 -8.05 -8.60 0.37
CA ARG A 60 -8.47 -9.14 1.67
C ARG A 60 -9.79 -9.90 1.61
N SER A 61 -10.72 -9.52 0.74
CA SER A 61 -11.99 -10.24 0.59
C SER A 61 -11.84 -11.66 0.00
N PHE A 62 -10.71 -11.95 -0.65
CA PHE A 62 -10.37 -13.29 -1.15
C PHE A 62 -9.47 -14.08 -0.20
N LEU A 63 -8.98 -13.47 0.88
CA LEU A 63 -8.03 -14.08 1.80
C LEU A 63 -8.71 -14.57 3.09
N PRO A 64 -8.20 -15.64 3.71
CA PRO A 64 -8.57 -15.99 5.06
C PRO A 64 -8.09 -14.91 6.05
N ASN A 65 -8.69 -14.88 7.24
CA ASN A 65 -8.28 -13.94 8.28
C ASN A 65 -6.95 -14.38 8.92
N PHE A 66 -5.89 -13.58 8.74
CA PHE A 66 -4.55 -13.85 9.26
C PHE A 66 -4.26 -13.26 10.65
N GLY A 67 -5.30 -13.04 11.47
CA GLY A 67 -5.10 -12.66 12.87
C GLY A 67 -4.44 -11.30 13.07
N GLY A 68 -4.78 -10.32 12.22
CA GLY A 68 -4.28 -8.95 12.30
C GLY A 68 -3.07 -8.64 11.42
N LEU A 69 -2.46 -9.65 10.77
CA LEU A 69 -1.46 -9.42 9.73
C LEU A 69 -2.15 -9.17 8.38
N ASP A 70 -1.83 -8.03 7.76
CA ASP A 70 -2.32 -7.74 6.42
C ASP A 70 -1.31 -8.18 5.35
N ILE A 71 -1.63 -9.26 4.63
CA ILE A 71 -0.81 -9.80 3.53
C ILE A 71 -1.19 -9.15 2.19
N SER A 72 -2.26 -8.34 2.13
CA SER A 72 -2.69 -7.73 0.87
C SER A 72 -1.65 -6.87 0.15
N PRO A 73 -0.72 -6.15 0.83
CA PRO A 73 0.33 -5.41 0.14
C PRO A 73 1.25 -6.30 -0.69
N ILE A 74 1.61 -7.48 -0.16
CA ILE A 74 2.49 -8.43 -0.85
C ILE A 74 1.79 -8.95 -2.10
N ILE A 75 0.52 -9.34 -1.98
CA ILE A 75 -0.26 -9.84 -3.11
C ILE A 75 -0.47 -8.74 -4.16
N ALA A 76 -0.69 -7.49 -3.75
CA ALA A 76 -0.80 -6.37 -4.68
C ALA A 76 0.49 -6.20 -5.50
N LEU A 77 1.65 -6.26 -4.86
CA LEU A 77 2.95 -6.18 -5.56
C LEU A 77 3.15 -7.38 -6.49
N LEU A 78 2.76 -8.59 -6.08
CA LEU A 78 2.83 -9.77 -6.95
C LEU A 78 1.97 -9.60 -8.21
N ILE A 79 0.76 -9.05 -8.10
CA ILE A 79 -0.13 -8.79 -9.24
C ILE A 79 0.46 -7.71 -10.19
N ILE A 80 1.25 -6.78 -9.66
CA ILE A 80 1.86 -5.72 -10.47
C ILE A 80 3.07 -6.25 -11.24
N TYR A 81 3.89 -7.12 -10.64
CA TYR A 81 5.15 -7.58 -11.22
C TYR A 81 5.07 -8.90 -12.02
N PHE A 82 3.99 -9.68 -11.88
CA PHE A 82 3.83 -11.00 -12.52
C PHE A 82 2.52 -11.09 -13.32
#